data_AF-A0A9P6EFJ4-F1
#
_entry.id   AF-A0A9P6EFJ4-F1
#
_cell.length_a   1.000
_cell.length_b   1.000
_cell.length_c   1.000
_cell.angle_alpha   90.00
_cell.angle_beta   90.00
_cell.angle_gamma   90.00
#
_symmetry.space_group_name_H-M   'P 1'
#
loop_
_entity.id
_entity.type
_entity.pdbx_description
1 polymer ?
#
loop_
_entity_poly.entity_id
_entity_poly.type
_entity_poly.pdbx_seq_one_letter_code
_entity_poly.pdbx_strand_id
1 'polypeptide(L)'
;MAQPLINPNYFEFDFDLQVQVSAARINRRALQTLPLSNVMGTETTPGTAAVPKDASDRVWGDWLKLTYISNTHAVGTCAMLPHDLGGVVDAELRVYGTKNVRVVDRRRSCHSKSVLI
;
A
#
# COMPACT_ATOMS: atom_id res chain seq x y z
N MET A 1 -21.85 10.09 -18.17
CA MET A 1 -21.56 9.18 -17.04
C MET A 1 -20.74 9.95 -16.02
N ALA A 2 -21.10 9.89 -14.74
CA ALA A 2 -20.31 10.53 -13.68
C ALA A 2 -19.04 9.74 -13.40
N GLN A 3 -17.94 10.41 -13.03
CA GLN A 3 -16.74 9.72 -12.59
C GLN A 3 -16.98 9.07 -11.23
N PRO A 4 -16.45 7.85 -10.97
CA PRO A 4 -16.58 7.22 -9.67
C PRO A 4 -15.79 8.01 -8.63
N LEU A 5 -16.37 8.18 -7.44
CA LEU A 5 -15.62 8.66 -6.28
C LEU A 5 -14.70 7.53 -5.81
N ILE A 6 -13.39 7.75 -5.89
CA ILE A 6 -12.38 6.80 -5.43
C ILE A 6 -11.78 7.33 -4.14
N ASN A 7 -12.07 6.66 -3.03
CA ASN A 7 -11.51 7.01 -1.73
C ASN A 7 -10.88 5.77 -1.05
N PRO A 8 -9.55 5.61 -1.12
CA PRO A 8 -8.84 4.50 -0.48
C PRO A 8 -8.62 4.66 1.03
N ASN A 9 -9.01 5.79 1.63
CA ASN A 9 -8.79 6.10 3.05
C ASN A 9 -7.33 5.91 3.51
N TYR A 10 -6.37 6.48 2.77
CA TYR A 10 -4.96 6.37 3.14
C TYR A 10 -4.70 6.92 4.56
N PHE A 11 -4.01 6.14 5.39
CA PHE A 11 -3.66 6.49 6.77
C PHE A 11 -4.86 6.70 7.70
N GLU A 12 -5.99 6.02 7.45
CA GLU A 12 -7.16 6.04 8.33
C GLU A 12 -6.84 5.49 9.72
N PHE A 13 -6.03 4.43 9.79
CA PHE A 13 -5.59 3.86 11.06
C PHE A 13 -4.18 4.32 11.42
N ASP A 14 -3.96 4.67 12.69
CA ASP A 14 -2.64 5.09 13.20
C ASP A 14 -1.55 4.06 12.92
N PHE A 15 -1.93 2.78 12.93
CA PHE A 15 -1.03 1.67 12.63
C PHE A 15 -0.42 1.78 11.23
N ASP A 16 -1.18 2.24 10.23
CA ASP A 16 -0.70 2.39 8.84
C ASP A 16 0.48 3.36 8.79
N LEU A 17 0.35 4.48 9.52
CA LEU A 17 1.40 5.49 9.59
C LEU A 17 2.60 4.98 10.40
N GLN A 18 2.37 4.30 11.53
CA GLN A 18 3.44 3.75 12.37
C GLN A 18 4.31 2.73 11.62
N VAL A 19 3.68 1.86 10.82
CA VAL A 19 4.39 0.91 9.97
C VAL A 19 5.23 1.64 8.91
N GLN A 20 4.67 2.66 8.27
CA GLN A 20 5.40 3.45 7.26
C GLN A 20 6.59 4.22 7.87
N VAL A 21 6.43 4.82 9.05
CA VAL A 21 7.52 5.48 9.79
C VAL A 21 8.64 4.48 10.11
N SER A 22 8.26 3.29 10.60
CA SER A 22 9.21 2.22 10.94
C SER A 22 9.98 1.75 9.69
N ALA A 23 9.27 1.54 8.58
CA ALA A 23 9.87 1.18 7.30
C ALA A 23 10.83 2.26 6.78
N ALA A 24 10.46 3.53 6.88
CA ALA A 24 11.31 4.65 6.46
C ALA A 24 12.62 4.72 7.27
N ARG A 25 12.56 4.50 8.59
CA ARG A 25 13.74 4.41 9.45
C ARG A 25 14.63 3.23 9.11
N ILE A 26 14.03 2.06 8.85
CA ILE A 26 14.76 0.87 8.40
C ILE A 26 15.47 1.15 7.08
N ASN A 27 14.79 1.78 6.12
CA ASN A 27 15.40 2.15 4.83
C ASN A 27 16.59 3.08 5.02
N ARG A 28 16.44 4.16 5.80
CA ARG A 28 17.54 5.08 6.13
C ARG A 28 18.73 4.35 6.75
N ARG A 29 18.48 3.46 7.72
CA ARG A 29 19.54 2.64 8.35
C ARG A 29 20.19 1.69 7.36
N ALA A 30 19.41 1.02 6.51
CA ALA A 30 19.91 0.05 5.54
C ALA A 30 20.89 0.71 4.55
N LEU A 31 20.57 1.90 4.06
CA LEU A 31 21.46 2.68 3.17
C LEU A 31 22.76 3.12 3.85
N GLN A 32 22.78 3.21 5.18
CA GLN A 32 23.95 3.58 5.99
C GLN A 32 24.72 2.36 6.51
N THR A 33 24.30 1.14 6.21
CA THR A 33 24.93 -0.10 6.69
C THR A 33 25.95 -0.64 5.69
N LEU A 34 27.07 -1.18 6.17
CA LEU A 34 28.07 -1.85 5.33
C LEU A 34 27.50 -3.14 4.70
N PRO A 35 27.87 -3.49 3.46
CA PRO A 35 28.82 -2.78 2.58
C PRO A 35 28.16 -1.67 1.74
N LEU A 36 26.84 -1.53 1.80
CA LEU A 36 26.08 -0.60 0.96
C LEU A 36 26.51 0.85 1.18
N SER A 37 26.83 1.22 2.43
CA SER A 37 27.33 2.56 2.77
C SER A 37 28.63 2.97 2.06
N ASN A 38 29.40 2.04 1.49
CA ASN A 38 30.62 2.36 0.74
C ASN A 38 30.33 2.99 -0.63
N VAL A 39 29.16 2.71 -1.20
CA VAL A 39 28.73 3.22 -2.51
C VAL A 39 27.60 4.23 -2.41
N MET A 40 26.97 4.34 -1.24
CA MET A 40 25.94 5.33 -0.98
C MET A 40 26.57 6.68 -0.61
N GLY A 41 26.09 7.74 -1.25
CA GLY A 41 26.42 9.11 -0.90
C GLY A 41 25.61 9.64 0.29
N THR A 42 25.53 10.96 0.40
CA THR A 42 24.65 11.60 1.39
C THR A 42 23.18 11.33 1.04
N GLU A 43 22.35 11.08 2.06
CA GLU A 43 20.91 10.93 1.88
C GLU A 43 20.31 12.19 1.24
N THR A 44 19.63 12.02 0.10
CA THR A 44 18.99 13.12 -0.64
C THR A 44 17.52 13.31 -0.29
N THR A 45 16.79 12.21 -0.05
CA THR A 45 15.35 12.23 0.24
C THR A 45 15.04 11.29 1.41
N PRO A 46 14.35 11.75 2.47
CA PRO A 46 14.00 13.15 2.77
C PRO A 46 15.21 14.08 2.99
N GLY A 47 16.38 13.50 3.30
CA GLY A 47 17.54 14.26 3.76
C GLY A 47 17.38 14.68 5.23
N THR A 48 18.50 15.02 5.86
CA THR A 48 18.52 15.37 7.30
C THR A 48 18.01 16.77 7.59
N ALA A 49 17.86 17.62 6.58
CA ALA A 49 17.27 18.95 6.71
C ALA A 49 15.75 18.89 6.88
N ALA A 50 15.06 18.02 6.10
CA ALA A 50 13.63 17.83 6.21
C ALA A 50 13.26 16.90 7.37
N VAL A 51 14.01 15.83 7.57
CA VAL A 51 13.79 14.87 8.66
C VAL A 51 15.11 14.60 9.38
N PRO A 52 15.36 15.28 10.53
CA PRO A 52 16.56 15.08 11.34
C PRO A 52 16.84 13.62 11.72
N LYS A 53 18.08 13.31 12.11
CA LYS A 53 18.47 11.93 12.46
C LYS A 53 17.73 11.41 13.70
N ASP A 54 17.45 12.30 14.64
CA ASP A 54 16.73 12.10 15.89
C ASP A 54 15.25 12.52 15.80
N ALA A 55 14.70 12.62 14.58
CA ALA A 55 13.33 13.03 14.35
C ALA A 55 12.31 12.09 15.03
N SER A 56 11.32 12.70 15.70
CA SER A 56 10.18 12.02 16.29
C SER A 56 9.28 11.37 15.24
N ASP A 57 8.44 10.42 15.66
CA ASP A 57 7.47 9.74 14.78
C ASP A 57 6.52 10.72 14.11
N ARG A 58 6.20 11.84 14.79
CA ARG A 58 5.38 12.91 14.24
C ARG A 58 6.02 13.56 13.03
N VAL A 59 7.31 13.93 13.12
CA VAL A 59 8.05 14.56 12.01
C VAL A 59 8.12 13.62 10.81
N TRP A 60 8.38 12.33 11.05
CA TRP A 60 8.33 11.32 10.00
C TRP A 60 6.94 11.18 9.39
N GLY A 61 5.90 11.11 10.22
CA GLY A 61 4.52 10.95 9.79
C GLY A 61 4.01 12.13 8.96
N ASP A 62 4.34 13.36 9.36
CA ASP A 62 3.99 14.58 8.63
C ASP A 62 4.68 14.61 7.25
N TRP A 63 5.96 14.24 7.19
CA TRP A 63 6.68 14.14 5.92
C TRP A 63 6.07 13.05 5.02
N LEU A 64 5.81 11.86 5.55
CA LEU A 64 5.20 10.76 4.80
C LEU A 64 3.83 11.13 4.24
N LYS A 65 2.97 11.78 5.03
CA LYS A 65 1.65 12.23 4.56
C LYS A 65 1.74 13.31 3.48
N LEU A 66 2.80 14.12 3.48
CA LEU A 66 3.02 15.13 2.46
C LEU A 66 3.55 14.54 1.15
N THR A 67 4.39 13.50 1.23
CA THR A 67 5.14 12.98 0.07
C THR A 67 4.66 11.63 -0.44
N TYR A 68 3.70 10.97 0.22
CA TYR A 68 3.23 9.67 -0.22
C TYR A 68 2.63 9.74 -1.63
N ILE A 69 2.74 8.62 -2.33
CA ILE A 69 2.03 8.37 -3.57
C ILE A 69 1.27 7.07 -3.44
N SER A 70 0.17 6.94 -4.18
CA SER A 70 -0.52 5.66 -4.27
C SER A 70 0.43 4.61 -4.84
N ASN A 71 0.53 3.45 -4.18
CA ASN A 71 1.26 2.30 -4.71
C ASN A 71 0.54 1.65 -5.92
N THR A 72 -0.65 2.15 -6.31
CA THR A 72 -1.47 1.64 -7.43
C THR A 72 -1.84 0.16 -7.37
N HIS A 73 -1.73 -0.45 -6.19
CA HIS A 73 -2.07 -1.85 -5.91
C HIS A 73 -3.42 -2.00 -5.20
N ALA A 74 -4.44 -1.25 -5.66
CA ALA A 74 -5.79 -1.37 -5.13
C ALA A 74 -6.37 -2.77 -5.39
N VAL A 75 -7.00 -3.35 -4.36
CA VAL A 75 -7.64 -4.67 -4.37
C VAL A 75 -8.92 -4.63 -3.52
N GLY A 76 -9.78 -5.65 -3.62
CA GLY A 76 -10.90 -5.84 -2.71
C GLY A 76 -12.24 -5.22 -3.11
N THR A 77 -12.31 -4.43 -4.21
CA THR A 77 -13.58 -3.83 -4.67
C THR A 77 -14.62 -4.85 -5.14
N CYS A 78 -14.16 -6.02 -5.60
CA CYS A 78 -14.98 -7.19 -5.88
C CYS A 78 -14.42 -8.39 -5.10
N ALA A 79 -14.55 -8.34 -3.77
CA ALA A 79 -13.90 -9.32 -2.88
C ALA A 79 -14.43 -10.76 -3.11
N MET A 80 -13.50 -11.71 -3.13
CA MET A 80 -13.78 -13.15 -3.11
C MET A 80 -13.88 -13.62 -1.66
N LEU A 81 -15.07 -13.49 -1.08
CA LEU A 81 -15.40 -13.85 0.31
C LEU A 81 -16.80 -14.51 0.34
N PRO A 82 -17.17 -15.20 1.43
CA PRO A 82 -18.57 -15.58 1.65
C PRO A 82 -19.52 -14.38 1.52
N HIS A 83 -20.68 -14.61 0.92
CA HIS A 83 -21.66 -13.55 0.64
C HIS A 83 -22.15 -12.84 1.91
N ASP A 84 -22.33 -13.59 3.00
CA ASP A 84 -22.74 -13.08 4.32
C ASP A 84 -21.67 -12.20 5.00
N LEU A 85 -20.41 -12.28 4.54
CA LEU A 85 -19.30 -11.42 4.96
C LEU A 85 -19.06 -10.25 3.99
N GLY A 86 -19.98 -9.99 3.05
CA GLY A 86 -19.88 -8.91 2.08
C GLY A 86 -19.09 -9.26 0.81
N GLY A 87 -18.89 -10.55 0.52
CA GLY A 87 -18.28 -11.00 -0.73
C GLY A 87 -19.10 -10.64 -1.97
N VAL A 88 -18.42 -10.31 -3.06
CA VAL A 88 -19.03 -9.98 -4.36
C VAL A 88 -18.98 -11.18 -5.31
N VAL A 89 -17.93 -11.99 -5.23
CA VAL A 89 -17.76 -13.21 -6.04
C VAL A 89 -17.50 -14.44 -5.17
N ASP A 90 -17.94 -15.60 -5.65
CA ASP A 90 -17.65 -16.89 -5.03
C ASP A 90 -16.23 -17.40 -5.35
N ALA A 91 -15.88 -18.58 -4.81
CA ALA A 91 -14.57 -19.22 -5.03
C ALA A 91 -14.30 -19.60 -6.51
N GLU A 92 -15.34 -19.60 -7.35
CA GLU A 92 -15.24 -19.79 -8.79
C GLU A 92 -15.27 -18.45 -9.55
N LEU A 93 -15.13 -17.33 -8.84
CA LEU A 93 -15.13 -15.96 -9.37
C LEU A 93 -16.47 -15.54 -9.99
N ARG A 94 -17.57 -16.26 -9.71
CA ARG A 94 -18.90 -15.91 -10.19
C ARG A 94 -19.52 -14.84 -9.30
N VAL A 95 -20.10 -13.82 -9.90
CA VAL A 95 -20.80 -12.75 -9.18
C VAL A 95 -22.08 -13.31 -8.56
N TYR A 96 -22.26 -13.09 -7.26
CA TYR A 96 -23.46 -13.51 -6.55
C TYR A 96 -24.73 -12.91 -7.20
N GLY A 97 -25.79 -13.71 -7.32
CA GLY A 97 -27.04 -13.32 -7.97
C GLY A 97 -27.03 -13.36 -9.51
N THR A 98 -25.92 -13.76 -10.14
CA THR A 98 -25.82 -13.90 -11.60
C THR A 98 -25.68 -15.37 -12.02
N LYS A 99 -26.04 -15.69 -13.27
CA LYS A 99 -25.91 -17.05 -13.81
C LYS A 99 -24.53 -17.34 -14.39
N ASN A 100 -23.90 -16.35 -15.03
CA ASN A 100 -22.70 -16.55 -15.85
C ASN A 100 -21.76 -15.34 -15.90
N VAL A 101 -21.84 -14.41 -14.95
CA VAL A 101 -20.92 -13.26 -14.88
C VAL A 101 -19.77 -13.59 -13.93
N ARG A 102 -18.53 -13.32 -14.37
CA ARG A 102 -17.32 -13.48 -13.56
C ARG A 102 -16.49 -12.21 -13.56
N VAL A 103 -15.75 -11.97 -12.46
CA VAL A 103 -14.79 -10.86 -12.35
C VAL A 103 -13.38 -11.43 -12.30
N VAL A 104 -12.55 -11.07 -13.27
CA VAL A 104 -11.14 -11.48 -13.35
C VAL A 104 -10.31 -10.28 -13.79
N ASP A 105 -9.31 -9.89 -13.00
CA ASP A 105 -8.38 -8.79 -13.32
C ASP A 105 -6.93 -9.26 -13.11
N ARG A 106 -6.01 -8.70 -13.90
CA ARG A 106 -4.57 -8.93 -13.78
C ARG A 106 -3.94 -7.78 -12.99
N ARG A 107 -3.82 -7.94 -11.67
CA ARG A 107 -3.00 -7.06 -10.83
C ARG A 107 -1.81 -7.82 -10.24
N ARG A 108 -0.66 -7.15 -10.15
CA ARG A 108 0.62 -7.72 -9.69
C ARG A 108 0.67 -8.08 -8.19
N SER A 109 -0.44 -8.01 -7.45
CA SER A 109 -0.44 -8.21 -5.99
C SER A 109 -0.89 -9.63 -5.61
N CYS A 110 -0.01 -10.32 -4.90
CA CYS A 110 -0.09 -11.72 -4.46
C CYS A 110 -1.23 -12.06 -3.49
N HIS A 111 -2.01 -11.08 -3.02
CA HIS A 111 -3.15 -11.30 -2.10
C HIS A 111 -4.51 -11.37 -2.81
N SER A 112 -4.55 -11.19 -4.14
CA SER A 112 -5.70 -11.59 -4.96
C SER A 112 -5.24 -12.73 -5.85
N LYS A 113 -5.43 -13.97 -5.40
CA LYS A 113 -5.31 -15.12 -6.30
C LYS A 113 -6.43 -15.02 -7.31
N SER A 114 -6.11 -14.52 -8.50
CA SER A 114 -6.95 -14.69 -9.68
C SER A 114 -6.05 -15.25 -10.77
N VAL A 115 -6.10 -16.57 -10.90
CA VAL A 115 -5.40 -17.35 -11.93
C VAL A 115 -6.18 -17.19 -13.23
N LEU A 116 -5.48 -16.80 -14.30
CA LEU A 116 -6.01 -16.84 -15.66
C LEU A 116 -5.74 -18.23 -16.26
N ILE A 117 -6.66 -18.69 -17.11
CA ILE A 117 -6.52 -19.85 -18.00
C ILE A 117 -5.27 -19.73 -18.87
#